data_AF-A0A3M1LYC5-F1
#
_entry.id   AF-A0A3M1LYC5-F1
#
_cell.length_a   1.000
_cell.length_b   1.000
_cell.length_c   1.000
_cell.angle_alpha   90.00
_cell.angle_beta   90.00
_cell.angle_gamma   90.00
#
_symmetry.space_group_name_H-M   'P 1'
#
loop_
_entity.id
_entity.type
_entity.pdbx_description
1 polymer ?
#
loop_
_entity_poly.entity_id
_entity_poly.type
_entity_poly.pdbx_seq_one_letter_code
_entity_poly.pdbx_strand_id
1 'polypeptide(L)' 'ARALWQVGDYEASLAEYSHLIGSSALLEAVIADLEQAVQQQPQSSHVHLTLGDAYMKDGQLQKALAAYRQALLVV' A
#
# COMPACT_ATOMS: atom_id res chain seq x y z
N ALA A 1 9.77 -16.24 5.21
CA ALA A 1 8.86 -15.11 4.91
C ALA A 1 9.42 -14.27 3.76
N ARG A 2 9.52 -14.87 2.56
CA ARG A 2 9.99 -14.26 1.29
C ARG A 2 9.25 -14.91 0.10
N ALA A 3 8.03 -15.36 0.34
CA ALA A 3 7.22 -16.05 -0.65
C ALA A 3 6.08 -15.11 -1.03
N LEU A 4 5.82 -14.97 -2.34
CA LEU A 4 4.81 -14.13 -2.99
C LEU A 4 5.27 -12.78 -3.56
N TRP A 5 6.55 -12.66 -3.94
CA TRP A 5 6.95 -11.72 -5.00
C TRP A 5 6.76 -12.38 -6.37
N GLN A 6 5.59 -12.94 -6.64
CA GLN A 6 5.23 -13.36 -8.01
C GLN A 6 4.46 -12.24 -8.67
N VAL A 7 5.21 -11.50 -9.49
CA VAL A 7 4.81 -10.66 -10.62
C VAL A 7 3.41 -11.05 -11.14
N GLY A 8 2.37 -10.38 -10.64
CA GLY A 8 0.99 -10.60 -11.08
C GLY A 8 -0.09 -10.39 -10.02
N ASP A 9 0.15 -10.76 -8.76
CA ASP A 9 -0.91 -10.86 -7.74
C ASP A 9 -0.87 -9.77 -6.66
N TYR A 10 -0.32 -8.59 -6.95
CA TYR A 10 -0.47 -7.46 -6.04
C TYR A 10 -1.94 -7.11 -5.85
N GLU A 11 -2.76 -7.14 -6.92
CA GLU A 11 -4.21 -6.89 -6.81
C GLU A 11 -4.90 -7.87 -5.86
N ALA A 12 -4.56 -9.16 -5.90
CA ALA A 12 -5.07 -10.15 -4.95
C ALA A 12 -4.60 -9.87 -3.51
N SER A 13 -3.38 -9.36 -3.35
CA SER A 13 -2.79 -9.01 -2.05
C SER A 13 -3.34 -7.68 -1.47
N LEU A 14 -3.81 -6.75 -2.31
CA LEU A 14 -4.40 -5.48 -1.87
C LEU A 14 -5.69 -5.68 -1.06
N ALA A 15 -6.48 -6.71 -1.38
CA ALA A 15 -7.66 -7.06 -0.59
C ALA A 15 -7.27 -7.51 0.83
N GLU A 16 -6.21 -8.29 0.95
CA GLU A 16 -5.66 -8.72 2.24
C GLU A 16 -5.07 -7.53 3.00
N TYR A 17 -4.35 -6.63 2.34
CA TYR A 17 -3.86 -5.39 2.95
C TYR A 17 -5.00 -4.50 3.43
N SER A 18 -6.06 -4.34 2.65
CA SER A 18 -7.24 -3.57 3.07
C SER A 18 -7.88 -4.15 4.34
N HIS A 19 -7.93 -5.47 4.46
CA HIS A 19 -8.42 -6.15 5.66
C HIS A 19 -7.49 -5.96 6.87
N LEU A 20 -6.18 -6.11 6.69
CA LEU A 20 -5.17 -5.88 7.72
C LEU A 20 -5.15 -4.42 8.19
N ILE A 21 -5.24 -3.48 7.26
CA ILE A 21 -5.35 -2.04 7.52
C ILE A 21 -6.63 -1.72 8.30
N GLY A 22 -7.76 -2.33 7.92
CA GLY A 22 -9.04 -2.17 8.60
C GLY A 22 -9.03 -2.68 10.04
N SER A 23 -8.31 -3.77 10.30
CA SER A 23 -8.15 -4.38 11.63
C SER A 23 -6.98 -3.79 12.44
N SER A 24 -6.25 -2.83 11.89
CA SER A 24 -5.00 -2.29 12.46
C SER A 24 -3.94 -3.35 12.78
N ALA A 25 -4.08 -4.55 12.22
CA ALA A 25 -3.16 -5.66 12.47
C ALA A 25 -1.95 -5.53 11.55
N LEU A 26 -0.74 -5.60 12.11
CA LEU A 26 0.52 -5.59 11.36
C LEU A 26 0.69 -4.35 10.46
N LEU A 27 0.10 -3.22 10.85
CA LEU A 27 0.04 -2.00 10.02
C LEU A 27 1.42 -1.55 9.54
N GLU A 28 2.43 -1.59 10.41
CA GLU A 28 3.82 -1.26 10.10
C GLU A 28 4.43 -2.20 9.02
N ALA A 29 4.13 -3.50 9.09
CA ALA A 29 4.60 -4.47 8.11
C ALA A 29 3.92 -4.28 6.75
N VAL A 30 2.61 -3.96 6.77
CA VAL A 30 1.84 -3.63 5.55
C VAL A 30 2.40 -2.37 4.89
N ILE A 31 2.69 -1.32 5.67
CA ILE A 31 3.31 -0.10 5.14
C ILE A 31 4.65 -0.41 4.50
N ALA A 32 5.52 -1.17 5.18
CA ALA A 32 6.83 -1.53 4.65
C ALA A 32 6.73 -2.33 3.35
N ASP A 33 5.77 -3.25 3.24
CA ASP A 33 5.57 -4.03 2.02
C ASP A 33 5.02 -3.18 0.87
N LEU A 34 4.05 -2.30 1.16
CA LEU A 34 3.51 -1.36 0.17
C LEU A 34 4.56 -0.34 -0.30
N GLU A 35 5.45 0.13 0.57
CA GLU A 35 6.58 0.99 0.19
C GLU A 35 7.51 0.27 -0.80
N GLN A 36 7.76 -1.03 -0.63
CA GLN A 36 8.51 -1.84 -1.59
C GLN A 36 7.72 -2.01 -2.89
N ALA A 37 6.40 -2.25 -2.81
CA ALA A 37 5.54 -2.39 -3.97
C ALA A 37 5.54 -1.12 -4.84
N VAL A 38 5.54 0.07 -4.23
CA VAL A 38 5.67 1.35 -4.94
C VAL A 38 6.99 1.45 -5.71
N GLN A 39 8.10 0.90 -5.19
CA GLN A 39 9.37 0.91 -5.91
C GLN A 39 9.38 0.00 -7.15
N GLN A 40 8.65 -1.12 -7.08
CA GLN A 40 8.55 -2.06 -8.21
C GLN A 40 7.51 -1.61 -9.25
N GLN A 41 6.43 -0.97 -8.79
CA GLN A 41 5.33 -0.50 -9.63
C GLN A 41 5.00 0.96 -9.33
N PRO A 42 5.89 1.89 -9.69
CA PRO A 42 5.70 3.31 -9.37
C PRO A 42 4.46 3.91 -10.04
N GLN A 43 3.94 3.27 -11.09
CA GLN A 43 2.77 3.72 -11.86
C GLN A 43 1.45 3.09 -11.43
N SER A 44 1.44 2.24 -10.40
CA SER A 44 0.20 1.62 -9.94
C SER A 44 -0.57 2.55 -9.01
N SER A 45 -1.63 3.17 -9.51
CA SER A 45 -2.53 4.02 -8.72
C SER A 45 -3.10 3.29 -7.50
N HIS A 46 -3.49 2.01 -7.67
CA HIS A 46 -4.00 1.18 -6.59
C HIS A 46 -3.01 0.98 -5.44
N VAL A 47 -1.73 0.75 -5.73
CA VAL A 47 -0.70 0.58 -4.68
C VAL A 47 -0.53 1.87 -3.88
N HIS A 48 -0.51 3.03 -4.55
CA HIS A 48 -0.45 4.33 -3.88
C HIS A 48 -1.69 4.65 -3.05
N LEU A 49 -2.89 4.23 -3.51
CA LEU A 49 -4.12 4.36 -2.73
C LEU A 49 -4.06 3.53 -1.44
N THR A 50 -3.73 2.25 -1.54
CA THR A 50 -3.66 1.36 -0.37
C THR A 50 -2.55 1.77 0.60
N LEU A 51 -1.42 2.28 0.11
CA LEU A 51 -0.38 2.87 0.95
C LEU A 51 -0.88 4.12 1.69
N GLY A 52 -1.68 4.96 1.02
CA GLY A 52 -2.35 6.10 1.62
C GLY A 52 -3.29 5.68 2.77
N ASP A 53 -4.11 4.65 2.54
CA ASP A 53 -5.02 4.11 3.54
C ASP A 53 -4.26 3.55 4.76
N ALA A 54 -3.15 2.85 4.52
CA ALA A 54 -2.29 2.34 5.57
C ALA A 54 -1.70 3.47 6.43
N TYR A 55 -1.11 4.50 5.82
CA TYR A 55 -0.59 5.66 6.54
C TYR A 55 -1.69 6.45 7.26
N MET A 56 -2.89 6.55 6.69
CA MET A 56 -4.01 7.22 7.32
C MET A 56 -4.42 6.49 8.60
N LYS A 57 -4.47 5.16 8.56
CA LYS A 57 -4.73 4.34 9.76
C LYS A 57 -3.62 4.42 10.80
N ASP A 58 -2.38 4.61 10.38
CA ASP A 58 -1.23 4.76 11.28
C ASP A 58 -1.13 6.17 11.90
N GLY A 59 -1.99 7.11 11.47
CA GLY A 59 -1.94 8.50 11.88
C GLY A 59 -0.86 9.34 11.19
N GLN A 60 -0.12 8.76 10.22
CA GLN A 60 0.88 9.45 9.41
C GLN A 60 0.23 10.28 8.28
N LEU A 61 -0.61 11.26 8.65
CA LEU A 61 -1.48 12.00 7.74
C LEU A 61 -0.74 12.70 6.59
N GLN A 62 0.46 13.23 6.82
CA GLN A 62 1.24 13.87 5.76
C GLN A 62 1.71 12.87 4.70
N LYS A 63 2.12 11.67 5.12
CA LYS A 63 2.51 10.60 4.19
C LYS A 63 1.30 10.04 3.45
N ALA A 64 0.17 9.87 4.14
CA ALA A 64 -1.09 9.47 3.51
C ALA A 64 -1.49 10.42 2.38
N LEU A 65 -1.48 11.73 2.65
CA LEU A 65 -1.80 12.75 1.66
C LEU A 65 -0.84 12.72 0.46
N ALA A 66 0.46 12.51 0.70
CA ALA A 66 1.43 12.36 -0.37
C ALA A 66 1.15 11.14 -1.24
N ALA A 67 0.86 9.99 -0.62
CA ALA A 67 0.52 8.75 -1.34
C ALA A 67 -0.76 8.89 -2.16
N TYR A 68 -1.84 9.47 -1.61
CA TYR A 68 -3.07 9.72 -2.37
C TYR A 68 -2.85 10.68 -3.54
N ARG A 69 -1.99 11.69 -3.39
CA ARG A 69 -1.64 12.59 -4.51
C ARG A 69 -0.89 11.85 -5.61
N GLN A 70 0.02 10.94 -5.25
CA GLN A 70 0.69 10.10 -6.23
C GLN A 70 -0.32 9.20 -6.95
N ALA A 71 -1.25 8.57 -6.23
CA ALA A 71 -2.29 7.74 -6.81
C ALA A 71 -3.15 8.46 -7.87
N LEU A 72 -3.41 9.75 -7.68
CA LEU A 72 -4.15 10.59 -8.63
C LEU A 72 -3.30 11.04 -9.83
N LEU A 73 -1.97 11.03 -9.69
CA LEU A 73 -1.03 11.47 -10.73
C LEU A 73 -0.70 10.34 -11.71
N VAL A 74 -0.64 9.09 -11.22
CA VAL A 74 -0.39 7.91 -12.07
C VAL A 74 -1.71 7.36 -12.61
N VAL A 75 -1.77 7.24 -13.94
CA VAL A 75 -2.93 6.81 -14.76
C VAL A 75 -2.51 5.67 -15.66
#